data_AF-A0A1I2GBY1-F1
#
_entry.id   AF-A0A1I2GBY1-F1
#
_cell.length_a   1.000
_cell.length_b   1.000
_cell.length_c   1.000
_cell.angle_alpha   90.00
_cell.angle_beta   90.00
_cell.angle_gamma   90.00
#
_symmetry.space_group_name_H-M   'P 1'
#
loop_
_entity.id
_entity.type
_entity.pdbx_description
1 polymer ?
#
loop_
_entity_poly.entity_id
_entity_poly.type
_entity_poly.pdbx_seq_one_letter_code
_entity_poly.pdbx_strand_id
1 'polypeptide(L)'
;MQTYPINPAGIKLLHDREAFVGHAYPDPYSPLGKALRGAGLWRKYLAAPFAIPASISGLSGAPWTIGWGFTEGVREGDRMTLQEADARLAVELDKIATAVRAACTVPPNENQLAAMVVLAYNIGLGWSGSSKPKGAKDGFRQSSVLKAHNRGDTAAAARAFRLWNKAGGEVSPGLEARRLAESQLYLTPASGPAGAAASPAAPVDDVQTLMPQAVDAERPLTASTINRASVAAGGTAAVATIAETARTVTDIKSSAERLGDWLLPMLLVGIVLLCGYIVWERVKVRREGWS
;
A
#
# COMPACT_ATOMS: atom_id res chain seq x y z
N MET A 1 -13.22 -26.63 15.18
CA MET A 1 -12.92 -25.41 14.40
C MET A 1 -11.48 -25.04 14.65
N GLN A 2 -10.71 -24.70 13.61
CA GLN A 2 -9.35 -24.19 13.78
C GLN A 2 -9.43 -22.81 14.45
N THR A 3 -8.66 -22.60 15.52
CA THR A 3 -8.57 -21.28 16.18
C THR A 3 -7.39 -20.50 15.59
N TYR A 4 -7.62 -19.22 15.31
CA TYR A 4 -6.64 -18.30 14.76
C TYR A 4 -6.36 -17.14 15.73
N PRO A 5 -5.17 -16.51 15.65
CA PRO A 5 -4.76 -15.41 16.54
C PRO A 5 -5.35 -14.04 16.14
N ILE A 6 -6.12 -13.99 15.05
CA ILE A 6 -6.83 -12.81 14.55
C ILE A 6 -8.31 -13.14 14.36
N ASN A 7 -9.14 -12.10 14.32
CA ASN A 7 -10.58 -12.27 14.23
C ASN A 7 -11.05 -12.89 12.88
N PRO A 8 -12.28 -13.41 12.82
CA PRO A 8 -12.81 -14.08 11.61
C PRO A 8 -12.81 -13.20 10.36
N ALA A 9 -12.97 -11.89 10.50
CA ALA A 9 -12.91 -10.96 9.37
C ALA A 9 -11.53 -10.92 8.72
N GLY A 10 -10.46 -10.94 9.53
CA GLY A 10 -9.08 -11.06 9.04
C GLY A 10 -8.81 -12.39 8.34
N ILE A 11 -9.29 -13.49 8.90
CA ILE A 11 -9.13 -14.83 8.29
C ILE A 11 -9.87 -14.92 6.96
N LYS A 12 -11.11 -14.42 6.91
CA LYS A 12 -11.86 -14.34 5.67
C LYS A 12 -11.10 -13.52 4.61
N LEU A 13 -10.56 -12.37 5.00
CA LEU A 13 -9.79 -11.53 4.08
C LEU A 13 -8.53 -12.23 3.54
N LEU A 14 -7.88 -13.08 4.34
CA LEU A 14 -6.74 -13.89 3.91
C LEU A 14 -7.19 -14.98 2.93
N HIS A 15 -8.19 -15.77 3.28
CA HIS A 15 -8.70 -16.86 2.43
C HIS A 15 -9.32 -16.36 1.12
N ASP A 16 -9.95 -15.18 1.10
CA ASP A 16 -10.49 -14.57 -0.12
C ASP A 16 -9.38 -14.16 -1.12
N ARG A 17 -8.12 -14.05 -0.67
CA ARG A 17 -7.01 -13.47 -1.44
C ARG A 17 -5.87 -14.46 -1.71
N GLU A 18 -5.73 -15.49 -0.90
CA GLU A 18 -4.82 -16.59 -1.14
C GLU A 18 -5.60 -17.74 -1.78
N ALA A 19 -5.16 -18.23 -2.94
CA ALA A 19 -5.76 -19.43 -3.52
C ALA A 19 -5.07 -20.67 -2.92
N PHE A 20 -5.83 -21.55 -2.29
CA PHE A 20 -5.30 -22.81 -1.79
C PHE A 20 -4.83 -23.70 -2.94
N VAL A 21 -3.59 -24.19 -2.84
CA VAL A 21 -3.05 -25.22 -3.76
C VAL A 21 -2.59 -26.42 -2.94
N GLY A 22 -3.29 -27.55 -3.09
CA GLY A 22 -3.04 -28.76 -2.28
C GLY A 22 -1.78 -29.56 -2.66
N HIS A 23 -0.97 -29.06 -3.58
CA HIS A 23 0.27 -29.67 -4.02
C HIS A 23 1.35 -28.62 -4.24
N ALA A 24 2.60 -29.04 -4.07
CA ALA A 24 3.73 -28.17 -4.30
C ALA A 24 3.77 -27.70 -5.76
N TYR A 25 3.95 -26.39 -5.95
CA TYR A 25 4.15 -25.78 -7.26
C TYR A 25 5.43 -24.93 -7.29
N PRO A 26 6.08 -24.84 -8.45
CA PRO A 26 7.36 -24.15 -8.56
C PRO A 26 7.18 -22.63 -8.44
N ASP A 27 8.20 -21.91 -7.96
CA ASP A 27 8.16 -20.45 -7.93
C ASP A 27 7.91 -19.91 -9.35
N PRO A 28 6.99 -18.95 -9.54
CA PRO A 28 6.71 -18.39 -10.86
C PRO A 28 7.97 -17.86 -11.57
N TYR A 29 8.94 -17.31 -10.87
CA TYR A 29 10.14 -16.73 -11.48
C TYR A 29 11.31 -17.71 -11.61
N SER A 30 11.17 -18.93 -11.08
CA SER A 30 12.09 -20.05 -11.30
C SER A 30 12.19 -20.44 -12.78
N PRO A 31 13.28 -21.09 -13.21
CA PRO A 31 13.40 -21.64 -14.56
C PRO A 31 12.20 -22.50 -14.99
N LEU A 32 11.75 -23.41 -14.12
CA LEU A 32 10.61 -24.27 -14.39
C LEU A 32 9.29 -23.48 -14.44
N GLY A 33 9.08 -22.56 -13.51
CA GLY A 33 7.88 -21.71 -13.48
C GLY A 33 7.75 -20.82 -14.72
N LYS A 34 8.87 -20.25 -15.19
CA LYS A 34 8.95 -19.50 -16.45
C LYS A 34 8.60 -20.38 -17.65
N ALA A 35 9.14 -21.60 -17.71
CA ALA A 35 8.86 -22.54 -18.79
C ALA A 35 7.39 -22.99 -18.82
N LEU A 36 6.80 -23.32 -17.66
CA LEU A 36 5.39 -23.68 -17.54
C LEU A 36 4.45 -22.55 -17.97
N ARG A 37 4.79 -21.29 -17.66
CA ARG A 37 4.04 -20.13 -18.16
C ARG A 37 4.20 -19.94 -19.66
N GLY A 38 5.42 -20.02 -20.18
CA GLY A 38 5.71 -19.90 -21.62
C GLY A 38 4.97 -20.95 -22.44
N ALA A 39 4.81 -22.16 -21.89
CA ALA A 39 4.04 -23.24 -22.52
C ALA A 39 2.52 -23.15 -22.31
N GLY A 40 1.99 -22.13 -21.62
CA GLY A 40 0.56 -22.02 -21.31
C GLY A 40 0.03 -23.08 -20.34
N LEU A 41 0.91 -23.77 -19.62
CA LEU A 41 0.58 -24.89 -18.74
C LEU A 41 0.39 -24.48 -17.27
N TRP A 42 0.78 -23.27 -16.91
CA TRP A 42 0.78 -22.77 -15.52
C TRP A 42 -0.55 -22.94 -14.79
N ARG A 43 -1.65 -22.44 -15.36
CA ARG A 43 -2.99 -22.53 -14.73
C ARG A 43 -3.45 -23.97 -14.57
N LYS A 44 -3.13 -24.84 -15.53
CA LYS A 44 -3.45 -26.27 -15.47
C LYS A 44 -2.70 -26.94 -14.34
N TYR A 45 -1.41 -26.60 -14.18
CA TYR A 45 -0.56 -27.15 -13.12
C TYR A 45 -1.04 -26.74 -11.73
N LEU A 46 -1.45 -25.48 -11.55
CA LEU A 46 -2.02 -25.01 -10.28
C LEU A 46 -3.36 -25.68 -9.94
N ALA A 47 -4.17 -26.00 -10.94
CA ALA A 47 -5.45 -26.68 -10.75
C ALA A 47 -5.26 -28.16 -10.38
N ALA A 48 -4.36 -28.86 -11.06
CA ALA A 48 -4.02 -30.24 -10.77
C ALA A 48 -2.59 -30.56 -11.22
N PRO A 49 -1.80 -31.28 -10.40
CA PRO A 49 -0.45 -31.66 -10.77
C PRO A 49 -0.50 -32.72 -11.88
N PHE A 50 0.33 -32.54 -12.91
CA PHE A 50 0.48 -33.49 -14.01
C PHE A 50 1.98 -33.70 -14.30
N ALA A 51 2.30 -34.76 -15.05
CA ALA A 51 3.67 -35.06 -15.44
C ALA A 51 4.24 -33.93 -16.31
N ILE A 52 5.28 -33.27 -15.81
CA ILE A 52 5.93 -32.15 -16.50
C ILE A 52 6.55 -32.67 -17.81
N PRO A 53 6.35 -32.00 -18.97
CA PRO A 53 6.92 -32.43 -20.23
C PRO A 53 8.44 -32.63 -20.14
N ALA A 54 8.95 -33.70 -20.76
CA ALA A 54 10.37 -34.06 -20.72
C ALA A 54 11.30 -32.92 -21.21
N SER A 55 10.81 -32.03 -22.06
CA SER A 55 11.54 -30.87 -22.55
C SER A 55 11.85 -29.82 -21.47
N ILE A 56 11.11 -29.81 -20.36
CA ILE A 56 11.24 -28.81 -19.29
C ILE A 56 11.38 -29.42 -17.89
N SER A 57 11.32 -30.76 -17.75
CA SER A 57 11.37 -31.46 -16.46
C SER A 57 12.72 -31.36 -15.74
N GLY A 58 13.81 -31.09 -16.44
CA GLY A 58 15.13 -30.88 -15.84
C GLY A 58 15.36 -29.48 -15.23
N LEU A 59 14.37 -28.58 -15.32
CA LEU A 59 14.50 -27.22 -14.81
C LEU A 59 14.19 -27.13 -13.32
N SER A 60 14.94 -26.29 -12.59
CA SER A 60 14.67 -26.05 -11.16
C SER A 60 13.37 -25.27 -10.97
N GLY A 61 12.53 -25.77 -10.06
CA GLY A 61 11.31 -25.11 -9.58
C GLY A 61 11.43 -24.36 -8.26
N ALA A 62 12.62 -24.37 -7.64
CA ALA A 62 12.81 -23.81 -6.30
C ALA A 62 12.74 -22.26 -6.28
N PRO A 63 12.28 -21.64 -5.17
CA PRO A 63 11.64 -22.30 -4.02
C PRO A 63 10.25 -22.86 -4.39
N TRP A 64 9.89 -24.01 -3.80
CA TRP A 64 8.57 -24.61 -3.99
C TRP A 64 7.56 -23.97 -3.05
N THR A 65 6.30 -23.88 -3.48
CA THR A 65 5.20 -23.29 -2.71
C THR A 65 4.02 -24.25 -2.59
N ILE A 66 3.34 -24.31 -1.44
CA ILE A 66 2.15 -25.17 -1.23
C ILE A 66 1.13 -24.50 -0.29
N GLY A 67 -0.11 -24.96 -0.30
CA GLY A 67 -1.17 -24.56 0.64
C GLY A 67 -1.56 -23.10 0.44
N TRP A 68 -1.49 -22.32 1.52
CA TRP A 68 -1.78 -20.87 1.55
C TRP A 68 -0.58 -19.99 1.19
N GLY A 69 0.37 -20.51 0.39
CA GLY A 69 1.57 -19.78 -0.02
C GLY A 69 2.82 -20.09 0.82
N PHE A 70 2.88 -21.27 1.44
CA PHE A 70 4.04 -21.68 2.23
C PHE A 70 5.22 -22.05 1.36
N THR A 71 6.41 -21.54 1.66
CA THR A 71 7.65 -21.87 0.94
C THR A 71 8.68 -22.59 1.80
N GLU A 72 8.63 -22.41 3.12
CA GLU A 72 9.61 -23.00 4.03
C GLU A 72 9.41 -24.51 4.16
N GLY A 73 10.48 -25.28 3.93
CA GLY A 73 10.48 -26.74 4.05
C GLY A 73 9.69 -27.48 2.94
N VAL A 74 9.19 -26.78 1.93
CA VAL A 74 8.39 -27.37 0.85
C VAL A 74 9.31 -27.90 -0.24
N ARG A 75 9.00 -29.11 -0.71
CA ARG A 75 9.73 -29.81 -1.77
C ARG A 75 8.80 -30.17 -2.91
N GLU A 76 9.41 -30.50 -4.04
CA GLU A 76 8.69 -31.07 -5.17
C GLU A 76 7.93 -32.33 -4.75
N GLY A 77 6.68 -32.43 -5.19
CA GLY A 77 5.83 -33.60 -4.92
C GLY A 77 5.10 -33.57 -3.58
N ASP A 78 5.40 -32.63 -2.67
CA ASP A 78 4.66 -32.49 -1.41
C ASP A 78 3.16 -32.27 -1.69
N ARG A 79 2.33 -32.84 -0.82
CA ARG A 79 0.87 -32.69 -0.82
C ARG A 79 0.41 -32.17 0.53
N MET A 80 -0.68 -31.41 0.53
CA MET A 80 -1.25 -30.82 1.72
C MET A 80 -2.77 -30.77 1.58
N THR A 81 -3.47 -31.26 2.60
CA THR A 81 -4.92 -31.10 2.72
C THR A 81 -5.26 -29.69 3.18
N LEU A 82 -6.50 -29.25 2.95
CA LEU A 82 -6.97 -27.94 3.44
C LEU A 82 -6.84 -27.83 4.97
N GLN A 83 -7.14 -28.91 5.70
CA GLN A 83 -7.04 -28.94 7.15
C GLN A 83 -5.60 -28.79 7.65
N GLU A 84 -4.63 -29.46 7.00
CA GLU A 84 -3.20 -29.28 7.32
C GLU A 84 -2.72 -27.87 6.98
N ALA A 85 -3.19 -27.31 5.87
CA ALA A 85 -2.85 -25.95 5.48
C ALA A 85 -3.38 -24.92 6.48
N ASP A 86 -4.63 -25.08 6.95
CA ASP A 86 -5.23 -24.22 7.97
C ASP A 86 -4.51 -24.33 9.33
N ALA A 87 -4.15 -25.55 9.73
CA ALA A 87 -3.38 -25.77 10.96
C ALA A 87 -2.00 -25.11 10.88
N ARG A 88 -1.28 -25.26 9.76
CA ARG A 88 0.00 -24.58 9.53
C ARG A 88 -0.18 -23.06 9.47
N LEU A 89 -1.22 -22.57 8.81
CA LEU A 89 -1.51 -21.14 8.71
C LEU A 89 -1.71 -20.53 10.09
N ALA A 90 -2.42 -21.20 10.99
CA ALA A 90 -2.63 -20.73 12.35
C ALA A 90 -1.29 -20.53 13.11
N VAL A 91 -0.35 -21.47 12.95
CA VAL A 91 0.99 -21.37 13.56
C VAL A 91 1.80 -20.20 12.96
N GLU A 92 1.78 -20.02 11.64
CA GLU A 92 2.49 -18.90 11.00
C GLU A 92 1.89 -17.55 11.40
N LEU A 93 0.55 -17.46 11.42
CA LEU A 93 -0.16 -16.26 11.83
C LEU A 93 0.10 -15.93 13.30
N ASP A 94 0.31 -16.91 14.17
CA ASP A 94 0.61 -16.65 15.60
C ASP A 94 1.94 -15.93 15.76
N LYS A 95 2.98 -16.39 15.04
CA LYS A 95 4.29 -15.73 15.00
C LYS A 95 4.16 -14.30 14.48
N ILE A 96 3.40 -14.11 13.39
CA ILE A 96 3.20 -12.79 12.77
C ILE A 96 2.38 -11.87 13.68
N ALA A 97 1.28 -12.35 14.26
CA ALA A 97 0.43 -11.59 15.17
C ALA A 97 1.19 -11.14 16.42
N THR A 98 2.01 -12.03 16.98
CA THR A 98 2.90 -11.72 18.10
C THR A 98 3.90 -10.62 17.73
N ALA A 99 4.56 -10.74 16.57
CA ALA A 99 5.52 -9.76 16.11
C ALA A 99 4.88 -8.40 15.75
N VAL A 100 3.67 -8.40 15.16
CA VAL A 100 2.90 -7.19 14.86
C VAL A 100 2.50 -6.50 16.16
N ARG A 101 1.93 -7.25 17.12
CA ARG A 101 1.53 -6.71 18.42
C ARG A 101 2.72 -6.10 19.18
N ALA A 102 3.86 -6.79 19.19
CA ALA A 102 5.09 -6.29 19.81
C ALA A 102 5.64 -5.03 19.14
N ALA A 103 5.36 -4.83 17.85
CA ALA A 103 5.78 -3.63 17.13
C ALA A 103 4.84 -2.43 17.35
N CYS A 104 3.61 -2.66 17.83
CA CYS A 104 2.62 -1.63 18.07
C CYS A 104 2.86 -0.98 19.44
N THR A 105 3.12 0.33 19.47
CA THR A 105 3.23 1.11 20.72
C THR A 105 1.88 1.63 21.20
N VAL A 106 0.95 1.81 20.28
CA VAL A 106 -0.47 2.03 20.58
C VAL A 106 -1.17 0.67 20.49
N PRO A 107 -1.96 0.25 21.50
CA PRO A 107 -2.67 -1.02 21.42
C PRO A 107 -3.68 -1.02 20.25
N PRO A 108 -3.56 -1.97 19.28
CA PRO A 108 -4.55 -2.09 18.22
C PRO A 108 -5.83 -2.74 18.73
N ASN A 109 -6.96 -2.34 18.18
CA ASN A 109 -8.20 -3.10 18.30
C ASN A 109 -8.14 -4.39 17.44
N GLU A 110 -9.12 -5.28 17.57
CA GLU A 110 -9.12 -6.58 16.88
C GLU A 110 -9.03 -6.46 15.35
N ASN A 111 -9.78 -5.53 14.75
CA ASN A 111 -9.80 -5.32 13.31
C ASN A 111 -8.51 -4.68 12.80
N GLN A 112 -7.96 -3.73 13.56
CA GLN A 112 -6.67 -3.10 13.25
C GLN A 112 -5.55 -4.14 13.28
N LEU A 113 -5.51 -4.98 14.32
CA LEU A 113 -4.55 -6.06 14.42
C LEU A 113 -4.69 -7.03 13.25
N ALA A 114 -5.92 -7.48 12.96
CA ALA A 114 -6.20 -8.39 11.87
C ALA A 114 -5.72 -7.85 10.52
N ALA A 115 -6.05 -6.60 10.18
CA ALA A 115 -5.61 -5.96 8.94
C ALA A 115 -4.08 -5.83 8.86
N MET A 116 -3.42 -5.45 9.96
CA MET A 116 -1.95 -5.36 10.00
C MET A 116 -1.27 -6.71 9.87
N VAL A 117 -1.84 -7.78 10.46
CA VAL A 117 -1.34 -9.16 10.32
C VAL A 117 -1.50 -9.67 8.89
N VAL A 118 -2.64 -9.44 8.24
CA VAL A 118 -2.86 -9.84 6.84
C VAL A 118 -1.90 -9.11 5.90
N LEU A 119 -1.63 -7.82 6.15
CA LEU A 119 -0.59 -7.08 5.43
C LEU A 119 0.80 -7.69 5.66
N ALA A 120 1.17 -7.91 6.93
CA ALA A 120 2.48 -8.46 7.31
C ALA A 120 2.72 -9.87 6.77
N TYR A 121 1.69 -10.70 6.66
CA TYR A 121 1.76 -12.00 6.00
C TYR A 121 2.18 -11.86 4.53
N ASN A 122 1.64 -10.86 3.82
CA ASN A 122 1.90 -10.67 2.40
C ASN A 122 3.25 -10.00 2.10
N ILE A 123 3.62 -8.96 2.85
CA ILE A 123 4.84 -8.19 2.58
C ILE A 123 6.04 -8.64 3.43
N GLY A 124 5.81 -9.57 4.37
CA GLY A 124 6.76 -9.98 5.39
C GLY A 124 6.87 -8.99 6.55
N LEU A 125 7.40 -9.47 7.68
CA LEU A 125 7.63 -8.63 8.87
C LEU A 125 8.71 -7.56 8.66
N GLY A 126 9.67 -7.82 7.77
CA GLY A 126 10.88 -7.00 7.62
C GLY A 126 11.87 -7.20 8.77
N TRP A 127 12.94 -6.42 8.76
CA TRP A 127 14.01 -6.52 9.75
C TRP A 127 13.67 -5.82 11.07
N SER A 128 14.39 -6.16 12.14
CA SER A 128 14.32 -5.49 13.45
C SER A 128 15.66 -4.85 13.82
N GLY A 129 15.63 -3.88 14.74
CA GLY A 129 16.82 -3.15 15.21
C GLY A 129 16.91 -1.73 14.66
N SER A 130 18.00 -1.04 14.99
CA SER A 130 18.19 0.37 14.62
C SER A 130 18.80 0.58 13.23
N SER A 131 19.41 -0.45 12.67
CA SER A 131 20.11 -0.41 11.38
C SER A 131 19.77 -1.59 10.49
N LYS A 132 19.57 -1.34 9.20
CA LYS A 132 19.20 -2.35 8.20
C LYS A 132 20.34 -3.36 8.00
N PRO A 133 20.13 -4.67 8.27
CA PRO A 133 21.12 -5.68 7.94
C PRO A 133 21.35 -5.76 6.42
N LYS A 134 22.56 -6.11 6.01
CA LYS A 134 22.90 -6.29 4.59
C LYS A 134 21.99 -7.35 3.97
N GLY A 135 21.29 -6.99 2.89
CA GLY A 135 20.38 -7.89 2.17
C GLY A 135 18.98 -8.05 2.79
N ALA A 136 18.70 -7.42 3.94
CA ALA A 136 17.36 -7.44 4.50
C ALA A 136 16.37 -6.66 3.63
N LYS A 137 15.15 -7.20 3.49
CA LYS A 137 14.04 -6.52 2.83
C LYS A 137 13.22 -5.74 3.84
N ASP A 138 12.74 -4.57 3.42
CA ASP A 138 11.79 -3.81 4.23
C ASP A 138 10.43 -4.50 4.17
N GLY A 139 9.72 -4.49 5.29
CA GLY A 139 8.39 -5.10 5.41
C GLY A 139 7.51 -4.30 6.36
N PHE A 140 6.64 -4.99 7.08
CA PHE A 140 5.68 -4.37 8.00
C PHE A 140 6.33 -3.43 9.02
N ARG A 141 7.45 -3.83 9.64
CA ARG A 141 8.15 -3.04 10.68
C ARG A 141 8.66 -1.68 10.17
N GLN A 142 8.96 -1.56 8.88
CA GLN A 142 9.43 -0.32 8.26
C GLN A 142 8.30 0.51 7.66
N SER A 143 7.08 -0.05 7.61
CA SER A 143 5.93 0.51 6.90
C SER A 143 5.45 1.85 7.46
N SER A 144 4.91 2.68 6.59
CA SER A 144 4.17 3.88 7.00
C SER A 144 2.89 3.55 7.76
N VAL A 145 2.33 2.34 7.58
CA VAL A 145 1.16 1.84 8.31
C VAL A 145 1.48 1.78 9.81
N LEU A 146 2.51 1.00 10.19
CA LEU A 146 2.92 0.88 11.58
C LEU A 146 3.35 2.22 12.17
N LYS A 147 4.12 3.02 11.42
CA LYS A 147 4.55 4.35 11.86
C LYS A 147 3.37 5.28 12.15
N ALA A 148 2.29 5.21 11.35
CA ALA A 148 1.10 6.03 11.58
C ALA A 148 0.25 5.49 12.73
N HIS A 149 0.08 4.17 12.80
CA HIS A 149 -0.61 3.50 13.92
C HIS A 149 0.02 3.87 15.26
N ASN A 150 1.35 3.79 15.37
CA ASN A 150 2.09 4.12 16.59
C ASN A 150 2.04 5.61 16.96
N ARG A 151 1.62 6.49 16.05
CA ARG A 151 1.33 7.91 16.34
C ARG A 151 -0.14 8.14 16.74
N GLY A 152 -0.97 7.11 16.78
CA GLY A 152 -2.41 7.23 17.00
C GLY A 152 -3.19 7.77 15.79
N ASP A 153 -2.54 7.92 14.62
CA ASP A 153 -3.16 8.47 13.41
C ASP A 153 -3.77 7.33 12.58
N THR A 154 -4.97 6.90 13.00
CA THR A 154 -5.73 5.81 12.38
C THR A 154 -6.01 6.09 10.90
N ALA A 155 -6.35 7.33 10.54
CA ALA A 155 -6.67 7.69 9.16
C ALA A 155 -5.44 7.62 8.25
N ALA A 156 -4.27 8.10 8.71
CA ALA A 156 -3.04 7.97 7.94
C ALA A 156 -2.55 6.52 7.85
N ALA A 157 -2.74 5.72 8.89
CA ALA A 157 -2.41 4.29 8.87
C ALA A 157 -3.22 3.56 7.79
N ALA A 158 -4.54 3.80 7.74
CA ALA A 158 -5.43 3.25 6.71
C ALA A 158 -4.99 3.61 5.29
N ARG A 159 -4.73 4.90 5.02
CA ARG A 159 -4.24 5.36 3.70
C ARG A 159 -2.89 4.72 3.33
N ALA A 160 -2.03 4.47 4.31
CA ALA A 160 -0.70 3.93 4.09
C ALA A 160 -0.69 2.47 3.60
N PHE A 161 -1.79 1.71 3.74
CA PHE A 161 -1.88 0.36 3.18
C PHE A 161 -1.65 0.38 1.66
N ARG A 162 -2.19 1.39 0.95
CA ARG A 162 -2.05 1.52 -0.51
C ARG A 162 -0.61 1.71 -1.00
N LEU A 163 0.32 2.07 -0.12
CA LEU A 163 1.74 2.20 -0.48
C LEU A 163 2.39 0.84 -0.80
N TRP A 164 1.76 -0.27 -0.39
CA TRP A 164 2.22 -1.64 -0.61
C TRP A 164 1.45 -2.32 -1.74
N ASN A 165 1.29 -1.61 -2.87
CA ASN A 165 0.55 -2.07 -4.05
C ASN A 165 1.45 -2.43 -5.24
N LYS A 166 2.77 -2.51 -5.06
CA LYS A 166 3.72 -2.75 -6.15
C LYS A 166 4.21 -4.20 -6.20
N ALA A 167 4.26 -4.77 -7.40
CA ALA A 167 4.92 -6.04 -7.71
C ALA A 167 5.90 -5.83 -8.88
N GLY A 168 7.14 -6.30 -8.75
CA GLY A 168 8.17 -6.08 -9.79
C GLY A 168 8.52 -4.61 -10.04
N GLY A 169 8.18 -3.70 -9.11
CA GLY A 169 8.39 -2.25 -9.26
C GLY A 169 7.17 -1.48 -9.78
N GLU A 170 6.16 -2.17 -10.29
CA GLU A 170 4.97 -1.59 -10.91
C GLU A 170 3.72 -1.77 -10.04
N VAL A 171 2.77 -0.85 -10.16
CA VAL A 171 1.48 -0.94 -9.44
C VAL A 171 0.67 -2.11 -9.98
N SER A 172 0.21 -2.98 -9.08
CA SER A 172 -0.64 -4.13 -9.40
C SER A 172 -2.09 -3.85 -8.98
N PRO A 173 -3.06 -3.91 -9.92
CA PRO A 173 -4.48 -3.76 -9.60
C PRO A 173 -4.97 -4.77 -8.54
N GLY A 174 -4.44 -6.00 -8.56
CA GLY A 174 -4.76 -7.03 -7.58
C GLY A 174 -4.28 -6.68 -6.18
N LEU A 175 -3.06 -6.15 -6.05
CA LEU A 175 -2.55 -5.68 -4.77
C LEU A 175 -3.30 -4.43 -4.30
N GLU A 176 -3.65 -3.52 -5.19
CA GLU A 176 -4.42 -2.33 -4.83
C GLU A 176 -5.79 -2.69 -4.25
N ALA A 177 -6.54 -3.60 -4.89
CA ALA A 177 -7.81 -4.09 -4.38
C ALA A 177 -7.65 -4.79 -3.01
N ARG A 178 -6.55 -5.54 -2.82
CA ARG A 178 -6.22 -6.17 -1.53
C ARG A 178 -5.95 -5.12 -0.44
N ARG A 179 -5.11 -4.13 -0.72
CA ARG A 179 -4.76 -3.05 0.22
C ARG A 179 -5.97 -2.20 0.60
N LEU A 180 -6.92 -2.00 -0.32
CA LEU A 180 -8.18 -1.31 -0.03
C LEU A 180 -9.03 -2.09 0.98
N ALA A 181 -9.20 -3.39 0.78
CA ALA A 181 -9.97 -4.23 1.70
C ALA A 181 -9.32 -4.33 3.10
N GLU A 182 -8.00 -4.43 3.16
CA GLU A 182 -7.25 -4.37 4.43
C GLU A 182 -7.41 -3.01 5.12
N SER A 183 -7.33 -1.90 4.38
CA SER A 183 -7.58 -0.55 4.90
C SER A 183 -9.01 -0.38 5.41
N GLN A 184 -9.99 -0.98 4.73
CA GLN A 184 -11.39 -0.95 5.16
C GLN A 184 -11.57 -1.70 6.48
N LEU A 185 -11.03 -2.91 6.58
CA LEU A 185 -11.04 -3.67 7.83
C LEU A 185 -10.38 -2.88 8.96
N TYR A 186 -9.21 -2.28 8.71
CA TYR A 186 -8.49 -1.49 9.71
C TYR A 186 -9.30 -0.31 10.27
N LEU A 187 -10.17 0.29 9.46
CA LEU A 187 -11.04 1.40 9.86
C LEU A 187 -12.32 0.95 10.58
N THR A 188 -12.69 -0.32 10.46
CA THR A 188 -13.88 -0.86 11.13
C THR A 188 -13.68 -0.82 12.65
N PRO A 189 -14.55 -0.11 13.40
CA PRO A 189 -14.51 -0.14 14.86
C PRO A 189 -14.55 -1.58 15.37
N ALA A 190 -13.80 -1.89 16.42
CA ALA A 190 -13.96 -3.19 17.05
C ALA A 190 -15.41 -3.32 17.55
N SER A 191 -16.02 -4.47 17.29
CA SER A 191 -17.32 -4.81 17.83
C SER A 191 -17.20 -4.92 19.34
N GLY A 192 -17.42 -3.81 20.05
CA GLY A 192 -17.45 -3.76 21.50
C GLY A 192 -18.76 -4.33 22.06
N PRO A 193 -18.78 -4.57 23.39
CA PRO A 193 -19.05 -3.44 24.26
C PRO A 193 -17.79 -3.02 25.02
N ALA A 194 -16.88 -2.40 24.28
CA ALA A 194 -15.84 -1.51 24.80
C ALA A 194 -15.84 -0.28 23.87
N GLY A 195 -17.00 0.38 23.84
CA GLY A 195 -17.31 1.57 23.07
C GLY A 195 -18.30 2.45 23.82
N ALA A 196 -18.16 2.55 25.15
CA ALA A 196 -18.86 3.55 25.95
C ALA A 196 -17.97 4.79 26.06
N ALA A 197 -17.83 5.52 24.94
CA ALA A 197 -17.39 6.91 24.89
C ALA A 197 -17.69 7.52 23.51
N ALA A 198 -18.93 7.38 23.06
CA ALA A 198 -19.56 8.33 22.16
C ALA A 198 -21.01 8.50 22.66
N SER A 199 -21.30 9.68 23.21
CA SER A 199 -22.63 10.01 23.72
C SER A 199 -23.70 9.80 22.64
N PRO A 200 -24.89 9.30 23.00
CA PRO A 200 -25.94 8.96 22.05
C PRO A 200 -26.68 10.24 21.61
N ALA A 201 -26.76 10.47 20.30
CA ALA A 201 -27.80 11.33 19.75
C ALA A 201 -29.10 10.51 19.65
N ALA A 202 -30.18 11.11 20.14
CA ALA A 202 -31.50 10.55 20.38
C ALA A 202 -32.14 9.82 19.19
N PRO A 203 -33.09 8.89 19.44
CA PRO A 203 -33.82 8.19 18.39
C PRO A 203 -34.90 9.11 17.79
N VAL A 204 -35.01 9.11 16.47
CA VAL A 204 -36.20 9.61 15.78
C VAL A 204 -36.69 8.52 14.84
N ASP A 205 -37.90 8.08 15.12
CA ASP A 205 -38.69 7.19 14.30
C ASP A 205 -39.14 7.87 12.98
N ASP A 206 -39.56 6.99 12.08
CA ASP A 206 -40.44 7.18 10.94
C ASP A 206 -39.89 7.49 9.54
N VAL A 207 -40.35 6.61 8.66
CA VAL A 207 -40.11 6.44 7.23
C VAL A 207 -40.87 7.52 6.45
N GLN A 208 -40.28 8.00 5.34
CA GLN A 208 -40.86 8.04 3.98
C GLN A 208 -40.38 9.27 3.16
N THR A 209 -39.69 8.97 2.06
CA THR A 209 -39.67 9.71 0.78
C THR A 209 -39.49 11.23 0.78
N LEU A 210 -38.31 11.66 0.33
CA LEU A 210 -38.15 12.52 -0.85
C LEU A 210 -36.67 12.52 -1.21
N MET A 211 -36.33 11.91 -2.34
CA MET A 211 -35.07 12.22 -2.99
C MET A 211 -35.18 13.64 -3.56
N PRO A 212 -34.25 14.53 -3.21
CA PRO A 212 -33.68 15.42 -4.21
C PRO A 212 -32.27 14.91 -4.51
N GLN A 213 -32.09 14.37 -5.72
CA GLN A 213 -30.77 14.32 -6.31
C GLN A 213 -30.28 15.76 -6.50
N ALA A 214 -29.43 16.22 -5.59
CA ALA A 214 -28.46 17.27 -5.88
C ALA A 214 -27.10 16.58 -5.93
N VAL A 215 -26.71 16.18 -7.14
CA VAL A 215 -25.32 15.87 -7.47
C VAL A 215 -24.58 17.19 -7.31
N ASP A 216 -23.76 17.32 -6.27
CA ASP A 216 -22.76 18.38 -6.23
C ASP A 216 -21.88 18.23 -7.48
N ALA A 217 -21.84 19.28 -8.30
CA ALA A 217 -21.07 19.29 -9.53
C ALA A 217 -19.60 18.91 -9.23
N GLU A 218 -19.06 17.99 -10.02
CA GLU A 218 -17.64 17.64 -9.98
C GLU A 218 -16.81 18.93 -10.05
N ARG A 219 -15.95 19.14 -9.04
CA ARG A 219 -14.99 20.25 -9.06
C ARG A 219 -14.14 20.11 -10.32
N PRO A 220 -14.08 21.12 -11.22
CA PRO A 220 -13.24 21.04 -12.39
C PRO A 220 -11.77 20.90 -11.96
N LEU A 221 -11.00 20.14 -12.73
CA LEU A 221 -9.57 19.83 -12.54
C LEU A 221 -8.65 21.07 -12.44
N THR A 222 -9.20 22.29 -12.55
CA THR A 222 -8.54 23.57 -12.34
C THR A 222 -8.45 23.99 -10.86
N ALA A 223 -9.11 23.29 -9.94
CA ALA A 223 -9.10 23.60 -8.50
C ALA A 223 -8.07 22.78 -7.68
N SER A 224 -7.09 22.14 -8.32
CA SER A 224 -5.97 21.48 -7.63
C SER A 224 -4.90 22.51 -7.22
N THR A 225 -4.68 22.65 -5.91
CA THR A 225 -3.64 23.48 -5.30
C THR A 225 -2.21 23.05 -5.67
N ILE A 226 -2.02 21.91 -6.34
CA ILE A 226 -0.71 21.45 -6.84
C ILE A 226 -0.33 22.11 -8.18
N ASN A 227 -1.31 22.61 -8.97
CA ASN A 227 -1.05 23.30 -10.24
C ASN A 227 -0.85 24.82 -10.11
N ARG A 228 -0.97 25.40 -8.91
CA ARG A 228 -0.64 26.83 -8.71
C ARG A 228 0.86 27.11 -8.63
N ALA A 229 1.69 26.09 -8.44
CA ALA A 229 3.14 26.25 -8.38
C ALA A 229 3.81 26.38 -9.76
N SER A 230 3.11 26.12 -10.87
CA SER A 230 3.65 26.24 -12.24
C SER A 230 3.28 27.54 -12.97
N VAL A 231 2.50 28.44 -12.34
CA VAL A 231 2.09 29.73 -12.95
C VAL A 231 2.80 30.93 -12.32
N ALA A 232 3.54 30.74 -11.22
CA ALA A 232 4.25 31.82 -10.53
C ALA A 232 5.72 32.00 -10.95
N ALA A 233 6.06 31.61 -12.20
CA ALA A 233 7.34 31.93 -12.82
C ALA A 233 7.13 32.31 -14.31
N GLY A 234 6.43 33.43 -14.53
CA GLY A 234 6.51 34.20 -15.78
C GLY A 234 5.22 34.37 -16.59
N GLY A 235 4.55 35.52 -16.43
CA GLY A 235 3.84 36.21 -17.52
C GLY A 235 2.33 35.95 -17.68
N THR A 236 1.57 37.05 -17.71
CA THR A 236 0.11 37.20 -17.76
C THR A 236 -0.62 36.69 -19.00
N ALA A 237 -1.88 36.27 -18.80
CA ALA A 237 -2.89 36.11 -19.86
C ALA A 237 -3.53 37.47 -20.21
N ALA A 238 -3.34 37.97 -21.43
CA ALA A 238 -4.28 38.82 -22.17
C ALA A 238 -3.75 39.04 -23.61
N VAL A 239 -4.61 38.83 -24.60
CA VAL A 239 -4.34 39.13 -26.01
C VAL A 239 -4.33 40.65 -26.19
N ALA A 240 -3.18 41.24 -26.53
CA ALA A 240 -3.08 42.60 -27.07
C ALA A 240 -1.84 42.70 -27.99
N THR A 241 -2.12 42.92 -29.28
CA THR A 241 -1.30 43.53 -30.35
C THR A 241 0.25 43.39 -30.30
N ILE A 242 0.76 42.76 -31.37
CA ILE A 242 2.13 42.30 -31.69
C ILE A 242 3.28 43.36 -31.63
N ALA A 243 3.07 44.60 -31.20
CA ALA A 243 4.08 45.66 -31.30
C ALA A 243 5.04 45.79 -30.09
N GLU A 244 4.76 45.17 -28.93
CA GLU A 244 5.51 45.39 -27.68
C GLU A 244 6.43 44.21 -27.27
N THR A 245 6.51 43.17 -28.09
CA THR A 245 7.29 41.95 -27.79
C THR A 245 8.79 42.12 -28.05
N ALA A 246 9.21 43.14 -28.80
CA ALA A 246 10.61 43.32 -29.16
C ALA A 246 11.46 43.99 -28.06
N ARG A 247 10.86 44.79 -27.18
CA ARG A 247 11.59 45.52 -26.11
C ARG A 247 11.77 44.69 -24.84
N THR A 248 10.85 43.78 -24.53
CA THR A 248 10.92 42.92 -23.34
C THR A 248 12.04 41.89 -23.41
N VAL A 249 12.38 41.38 -24.61
CA VAL A 249 13.46 40.41 -24.79
C VAL A 249 14.85 41.04 -24.57
N THR A 250 15.00 42.33 -24.87
CA THR A 250 16.27 43.06 -24.65
C THR A 250 16.47 43.45 -23.18
N ASP A 251 15.38 43.75 -22.46
CA ASP A 251 15.42 44.06 -21.02
C ASP A 251 15.68 42.83 -20.14
N ILE A 252 15.24 41.65 -20.56
CA ILE A 252 15.55 40.38 -19.89
C ILE A 252 17.04 40.04 -20.05
N LYS A 253 17.60 40.29 -21.24
CA LYS A 253 19.02 40.04 -21.53
C LYS A 253 19.95 40.98 -20.75
N SER A 254 19.60 42.26 -20.64
CA SER A 254 20.36 43.25 -19.86
C SER A 254 20.20 43.09 -18.34
N SER A 255 19.07 42.53 -17.88
CA SER A 255 18.85 42.17 -16.47
C SER A 255 19.62 40.91 -16.06
N ALA A 256 19.77 39.95 -16.96
CA ALA A 256 20.57 38.74 -16.73
C ALA A 256 22.08 39.05 -16.60
N GLU A 257 22.59 40.05 -17.33
CA GLU A 257 23.99 40.50 -17.25
C GLU A 257 24.30 41.27 -15.96
N ARG A 258 23.32 41.94 -15.35
CA ARG A 258 23.49 42.63 -14.04
C ARG A 258 23.39 41.70 -12.83
N LEU A 259 22.83 40.49 -13.01
CA LEU A 259 22.67 39.48 -11.97
C LEU A 259 23.78 38.42 -11.97
N GLY A 260 24.74 38.49 -12.91
CA GLY A 260 25.83 37.54 -13.15
C GLY A 260 26.15 36.56 -12.01
N ASP A 261 26.94 36.99 -11.02
CA ASP A 261 27.44 36.10 -9.97
C ASP A 261 26.45 35.81 -8.83
N TRP A 262 25.38 36.61 -8.70
CA TRP A 262 24.38 36.47 -7.63
C TRP A 262 23.13 35.69 -8.03
N LEU A 263 22.92 35.46 -9.33
CA LEU A 263 21.76 34.73 -9.84
C LEU A 263 21.73 33.29 -9.31
N LEU A 264 22.86 32.58 -9.38
CA LEU A 264 22.97 31.20 -8.95
C LEU A 264 22.73 31.02 -7.43
N PRO A 265 23.36 31.79 -6.53
CA PRO A 265 23.08 31.66 -5.09
C PRO A 265 21.64 32.05 -4.74
N MET A 266 21.03 33.05 -5.38
CA MET A 266 19.61 33.38 -5.13
C MET A 266 18.67 32.24 -5.56
N LEU A 267 18.96 31.59 -6.69
CA LEU A 267 18.18 30.44 -7.16
C LEU A 267 18.30 29.25 -6.20
N LEU A 268 19.51 28.98 -5.67
CA LEU A 268 19.73 27.96 -4.64
C LEU A 268 18.98 28.27 -3.35
N VAL A 269 18.97 29.52 -2.88
CA VAL A 269 18.18 29.95 -1.72
C VAL A 269 16.68 29.74 -1.99
N GLY A 270 16.21 30.09 -3.19
CA GLY A 270 14.83 29.84 -3.61
C GLY A 270 14.45 28.37 -3.57
N ILE A 271 15.33 27.47 -4.04
CA ILE A 271 15.14 26.02 -3.96
C ILE A 271 15.10 25.54 -2.51
N VAL A 272 16.01 26.00 -1.65
CA VAL A 272 16.04 25.61 -0.23
C VAL A 272 14.76 26.07 0.49
N LEU A 273 14.30 27.29 0.23
CA LEU A 273 13.04 27.82 0.77
C LEU A 273 11.83 27.02 0.26
N LEU A 274 11.81 26.65 -1.03
CA LEU A 274 10.76 25.82 -1.60
C LEU A 274 10.74 24.42 -0.99
N CYS A 275 11.90 23.78 -0.84
CA CYS A 275 12.03 22.49 -0.17
C CYS A 275 11.59 22.59 1.30
N GLY A 276 12.00 23.65 2.00
CA GLY A 276 11.58 23.94 3.37
C GLY A 276 10.07 24.13 3.50
N TYR A 277 9.46 24.86 2.56
CA TYR A 277 8.02 25.07 2.49
C TYR A 277 7.27 23.76 2.23
N ILE A 278 7.73 22.92 1.30
CA ILE A 278 7.12 21.60 1.02
C ILE A 278 7.20 20.70 2.26
N VAL A 279 8.34 20.67 2.95
CA VAL A 279 8.49 19.90 4.19
C VAL A 279 7.56 20.44 5.28
N TRP A 280 7.49 21.76 5.43
CA TRP A 280 6.61 22.43 6.40
C TRP A 280 5.14 22.14 6.12
N GLU A 281 4.69 22.23 4.87
CA GLU A 281 3.33 21.92 4.45
C GLU A 281 3.00 20.44 4.72
N ARG A 282 3.93 19.53 4.43
CA ARG A 282 3.78 18.10 4.75
C ARG A 282 3.72 17.83 6.25
N VAL A 283 4.43 18.61 7.06
CA VAL A 283 4.38 18.51 8.52
C VAL A 283 3.08 19.13 9.07
N LYS A 284 2.64 20.25 8.52
CA LYS A 284 1.39 20.93 8.88
C LYS A 284 0.18 20.04 8.60
N VAL A 285 0.11 19.46 7.40
CA VAL A 285 -0.91 18.46 7.01
C VAL A 285 -0.92 17.25 7.95
N ARG A 286 0.25 16.83 8.47
CA ARG A 286 0.34 15.74 9.44
C ARG A 286 -0.09 16.13 10.86
N ARG A 287 -0.06 17.42 11.20
CA ARG A 287 -0.43 17.95 12.53
C ARG A 287 -1.90 18.31 12.61
N GLU A 288 -2.46 18.88 11.54
CA GLU A 288 -3.81 19.46 11.56
C GLU A 288 -4.89 18.50 11.02
N GLY A 289 -4.51 17.37 10.41
CA GLY A 289 -5.46 16.52 9.70
C GLY A 289 -6.03 17.20 8.45
N TRP A 290 -6.65 16.45 7.55
CA TRP A 290 -7.37 17.06 6.41
C TRP A 290 -8.80 17.37 6.87
N SER A 291 -9.19 18.65 6.79
CA SER A 291 -10.60 19.08 6.76
C SER A 291 -11.18 18.88 5.38
#